data_AF-A0A6C0JRC7-F1
#
_entry.id   AF-A0A6C0JRC7-F1
#
_cell.length_a   1.000
_cell.length_b   1.000
_cell.length_c   1.000
_cell.angle_alpha   90.00
_cell.angle_beta   90.00
_cell.angle_gamma   90.00
#
_symmetry.space_group_name_H-M   'P 1'
#
loop_
_entity.id
_entity.type
_entity.pdbx_description
1 polymer ?
#
loop_
_entity_poly.entity_id
_entity_poly.type
_entity_poly.pdbx_seq_one_letter_code
_entity_poly.pdbx_strand_id
1 'polypeptide(L)' 'MELLYNFFIIILLINGLFWSLATHKQHCDLGKMLNIKPCFNHGVHLTIGVISLLMAIALKQRDYLSRLL' A
#
# COMPACT_ATOMS: atom_id res chain seq x y z
N MET A 1 9.52 19.61 4.36
CA MET A 1 9.50 18.18 4.74
C MET A 1 8.11 17.58 4.80
N GLU A 2 7.05 18.35 5.12
CA GLU A 2 5.68 17.83 5.15
C GLU A 2 5.16 17.30 3.80
N LEU A 3 5.53 17.94 2.68
CA LEU A 3 5.10 17.49 1.36
C LEU A 3 5.59 16.07 1.04
N LEU A 4 6.87 15.79 1.26
CA LEU A 4 7.46 14.47 1.05
C LEU A 4 6.82 13.42 1.98
N TYR A 5 6.59 13.80 3.24
CA TYR A 5 5.89 12.94 4.19
C TYR A 5 4.47 12.61 3.73
N ASN A 6 3.69 13.62 3.32
CA ASN A 6 2.34 13.43 2.82
C ASN A 6 2.32 12.59 1.53
N PHE A 7 3.25 12.84 0.63
CA PHE A 7 3.40 12.05 -0.59
C PHE A 7 3.65 10.56 -0.29
N PHE A 8 4.55 10.27 0.64
CA PHE A 8 4.81 8.89 1.06
C PHE A 8 3.58 8.21 1.66
N ILE A 9 2.82 8.91 2.52
CA ILE A 9 1.59 8.38 3.09
C ILE A 9 0.54 8.10 2.00
N ILE A 10 0.39 9.00 1.03
CA ILE A 10 -0.54 8.81 -0.09
C ILE A 10 -0.17 7.55 -0.89
N ILE A 11 1.11 7.32 -1.16
CA ILE A 11 1.57 6.09 -1.84
C ILE A 11 1.14 4.85 -1.05
N LEU A 12 1.35 4.84 0.27
CA LEU A 12 0.98 3.70 1.12
C LEU A 12 -0.54 3.46 1.11
N LEU A 13 -1.35 4.52 1.17
CA LEU A 13 -2.81 4.43 1.09
C LEU A 13 -3.27 3.89 -0.26
N ILE A 14 -2.71 4.43 -1.36
CA ILE A 14 -3.04 3.95 -2.71
C ILE A 14 -2.64 2.48 -2.86
N ASN A 15 -1.48 2.05 -2.34
CA ASN A 15 -1.07 0.65 -2.36
C ASN A 15 -2.06 -0.23 -1.58
N GLY A 16 -2.45 0.19 -0.37
CA GLY A 16 -3.42 -0.52 0.46
C GLY A 16 -4.76 -0.70 -0.25
N LEU A 17 -5.29 0.37 -0.84
CA LEU A 17 -6.54 0.33 -1.59
C LEU A 17 -6.42 -0.49 -2.87
N PHE A 18 -5.32 -0.32 -3.62
CA PHE A 18 -5.10 -1.02 -4.88
C PHE A 18 -5.13 -2.53 -4.67
N TRP A 19 -4.32 -3.06 -3.77
CA TRP A 19 -4.23 -4.50 -3.54
C TRP A 19 -5.44 -5.11 -2.81
N SER A 20 -6.33 -4.29 -2.24
CA SER A 20 -7.55 -4.76 -1.57
C SER A 20 -8.80 -4.69 -2.46
N LEU A 21 -8.85 -3.75 -3.40
CA LEU A 21 -10.08 -3.44 -4.17
C LEU A 21 -9.93 -3.66 -5.68
N ALA A 22 -8.71 -3.65 -6.22
CA ALA A 22 -8.54 -3.85 -7.65
C ALA A 22 -8.74 -5.32 -8.04
N THR A 23 -9.19 -5.52 -9.27
CA THR A 23 -9.41 -6.85 -9.85
C THR A 23 -8.10 -7.47 -10.31
N HIS A 24 -8.09 -8.79 -10.46
CA HIS A 24 -6.94 -9.52 -11.02
C HIS A 24 -6.45 -8.94 -12.37
N LYS A 25 -7.38 -8.53 -13.25
CA LYS A 25 -7.04 -7.90 -14.53
C LYS A 25 -6.27 -6.59 -14.34
N GLN A 26 -6.74 -5.71 -13.45
CA GLN A 26 -6.07 -4.43 -13.16
C GLN A 26 -4.66 -4.64 -12.59
N HIS A 27 -4.49 -5.63 -11.70
CA HIS A 27 -3.16 -6.01 -11.20
C HIS A 27 -2.23 -6.50 -12.31
N CYS A 28 -2.74 -7.39 -13.17
CA CYS A 28 -1.99 -7.98 -14.26
C CYS A 28 -1.58 -6.94 -15.31
N ASP A 29 -2.49 -6.01 -15.65
CA ASP A 29 -2.22 -4.93 -16.60
C ASP A 29 -1.15 -3.96 -16.06
N LEU A 30 -1.23 -3.58 -14.78
CA LEU A 30 -0.18 -2.78 -14.13
C LEU A 30 1.17 -3.53 -14.09
N GLY A 31 1.15 -4.82 -13.76
CA GLY A 31 2.35 -5.66 -13.77
C GLY A 31 3.02 -5.69 -15.14
N LYS A 32 2.24 -5.86 -16.22
CA LYS A 32 2.74 -5.83 -17.60
C LYS A 32 3.37 -4.48 -17.97
N MET A 33 2.75 -3.37 -17.56
CA MET A 33 3.32 -2.02 -17.78
C MET A 33 4.69 -1.85 -17.11
N LEU A 34 4.90 -2.53 -15.97
CA LEU A 34 6.17 -2.54 -15.23
C LEU A 34 7.09 -3.70 -15.63
N ASN A 35 6.78 -4.42 -16.72
CA ASN A 35 7.53 -5.57 -17.22
C ASN A 35 7.65 -6.74 -16.21
N ILE A 36 6.68 -6.86 -15.29
CA ILE A 36 6.54 -7.96 -14.32
C ILE A 36 5.69 -9.06 -14.98
N LYS A 37 6.31 -10.20 -15.29
CA LYS A 37 5.70 -11.26 -16.12
C LYS A 37 4.96 -12.37 -15.34
N PRO A 38 5.44 -12.87 -14.17
CA PRO A 38 4.59 -13.72 -13.35
C PRO A 38 3.69 -12.86 -12.45
N CYS A 39 2.39 -13.15 -12.45
CA CYS A 39 1.50 -12.63 -11.41
C CYS A 39 2.02 -13.13 -10.06
N PHE A 40 2.22 -12.23 -9.10
CA PHE A 40 2.56 -12.64 -7.74
C PHE A 40 1.44 -13.50 -7.17
N ASN A 41 1.80 -14.40 -6.25
CA ASN A 41 0.85 -15.19 -5.48
C ASN A 41 -0.19 -14.27 -4.82
N HIS A 42 -1.46 -14.69 -4.78
CA HIS A 42 -2.56 -13.91 -4.23
C HIS A 42 -2.30 -13.43 -2.79
N GLY A 43 -1.71 -14.28 -1.95
CA GLY A 43 -1.36 -13.93 -0.57
C GLY A 43 -0.29 -12.84 -0.49
N VAL A 44 0.64 -12.79 -1.44
CA VAL A 44 1.73 -11.79 -1.45
C VAL A 44 1.15 -10.40 -1.60
N HIS A 45 0.27 -10.19 -2.58
CA HIS A 45 -0.28 -8.86 -2.79
C HIS A 45 -1.28 -8.42 -1.71
N LEU A 46 -2.09 -9.35 -1.18
CA LEU A 46 -2.94 -9.03 -0.03
C LEU A 46 -2.08 -8.58 1.17
N THR A 47 -0.96 -9.26 1.41
CA THR A 47 -0.02 -8.89 2.48
C THR A 47 0.57 -7.50 2.24
N ILE A 48 0.97 -7.18 1.01
CA ILE A 48 1.46 -5.83 0.64
C ILE A 48 0.38 -4.77 0.92
N GLY A 49 -0.87 -5.04 0.53
CA GLY A 49 -1.99 -4.12 0.78
C GLY A 49 -2.23 -3.86 2.27
N VAL A 50 -2.35 -4.93 3.06
CA VAL A 50 -2.57 -4.84 4.51
C VAL A 50 -1.43 -4.09 5.20
N ILE A 51 -0.18 -4.48 4.93
CA ILE A 51 0.98 -3.82 5.56
C ILE A 51 1.04 -2.35 5.17
N SER A 52 0.81 -2.01 3.90
CA SER A 52 0.85 -0.61 3.44
C SER A 52 -0.20 0.24 4.14
N LEU A 53 -1.43 -0.28 4.30
CA LEU A 53 -2.50 0.43 5.00
C LEU A 53 -2.16 0.63 6.49
N LEU A 54 -1.69 -0.41 7.17
CA LEU A 54 -1.29 -0.34 8.58
C LEU A 54 -0.14 0.66 8.78
N MET A 55 0.86 0.66 7.90
CA MET A 55 1.96 1.62 7.95
C MET A 55 1.46 3.06 7.77
N ALA A 56 0.54 3.31 6.83
CA ALA A 56 -0.02 4.64 6.61
C ALA A 56 -0.73 5.17 7.86
N ILE A 57 -1.54 4.32 8.49
CA ILE A 57 -2.25 4.63 9.74
C ILE A 57 -1.25 4.87 10.86
N ALA A 58 -0.30 3.94 11.08
CA ALA A 58 0.68 4.04 12.15
C ALA A 58 1.52 5.31 12.06
N LEU A 59 1.94 5.71 10.87
CA LEU A 59 2.71 6.93 10.66
C LEU A 59 1.84 8.17 10.90
N LYS A 60 0.62 8.23 10.33
CA LYS A 60 -0.26 9.40 10.52
C LYS A 60 -0.78 9.55 11.94
N GLN A 61 -0.95 8.45 12.67
CA GLN A 61 -1.41 8.43 14.05
C GLN A 61 -0.26 8.26 15.05
N ARG A 62 1.00 8.43 14.63
CA ARG A 62 2.18 8.16 15.47
C ARG A 62 2.16 8.89 16.82
N ASP A 63 1.67 10.14 16.83
CA ASP A 63 1.62 10.97 18.05
C ASP A 63 0.52 10.53 19.01
N TYR A 64 -0.54 9.91 18.48
CA TYR A 64 -1.59 9.29 19.29
C TYR A 64 -1.12 7.93 19.82
N LEU A 65 -0.51 7.11 18.96
CA LEU A 65 0.02 5.79 19.34
C LEU A 65 1.14 5.88 20.39
N SER A 66 2.03 6.88 20.28
CA SER A 66 3.12 7.09 21.25
C SER A 66 2.64 7.58 22.62
N ARG A 67 1.40 8.08 22.72
CA ARG A 67 0.77 8.44 23.99
C ARG A 67 -0.02 7.28 24.59
N LEU A 68 -0.40 6.30 23.77
CA LEU A 68 -1.19 5.14 24.17
C LEU A 68 -0.32 3.99 24.67
N LEU A 69 0.88 3.82 24.10
CA LEU A 69 1.91 2.86 24.48
C LEU A 69 2.90 3.46 25.49
#